data_AF-R6FFZ8-F1
#
_entry.id   AF-R6FFZ8-F1
#
_cell.length_a   1.000
_cell.length_b   1.000
_cell.length_c   1.000
_cell.angle_alpha   90.00
_cell.angle_beta   90.00
_cell.angle_gamma   90.00
#
_symmetry.space_group_name_H-M   'P 1'
#
loop_
_entity.id
_entity.type
_entity.pdbx_description
1 polymer ?
#
loop_
_entity_poly.entity_id
_entity_poly.type
_entity_poly.pdbx_seq_one_letter_code
_entity_poly.pdbx_strand_id
1 'polypeptide(L)'
;MKAINETIANAIVENIEGNEGTFSVEVEVNNTLVVVDGRFEIDGYCEDDYFNGTGAWVTTYVSVYIDGIEAYDEDGNEVDVDCDLTEIERSVERLAA
;
A
#
# COMPACT_ATOMS: atom_id res chain seq x y z
N MET A 1 9.05 -7.58 -9.56
CA MET A 1 9.10 -6.40 -8.69
C MET A 1 10.36 -5.57 -8.93
N LYS A 2 10.17 -4.36 -9.47
CA LYS A 2 11.18 -3.30 -9.55
C LYS A 2 11.43 -2.69 -8.16
N ALA A 3 12.61 -2.13 -7.91
CA ALA A 3 12.93 -1.50 -6.63
C ALA A 3 11.95 -0.37 -6.26
N ILE A 4 11.55 0.45 -7.24
CA ILE A 4 10.54 1.51 -7.04
C ILE A 4 9.19 0.96 -6.59
N ASN A 5 8.73 -0.16 -7.18
CA ASN A 5 7.47 -0.80 -6.80
C ASN A 5 7.53 -1.32 -5.36
N GLU A 6 8.66 -1.87 -4.94
CA GLU A 6 8.85 -2.35 -3.56
C GLU A 6 8.84 -1.20 -2.55
N THR A 7 9.53 -0.10 -2.85
CA THR A 7 9.54 1.10 -2.00
C THR A 7 8.13 1.68 -1.85
N ILE A 8 7.39 1.83 -2.96
CA ILE A 8 6.00 2.32 -2.93
C ILE A 8 5.13 1.36 -2.12
N ALA A 9 5.20 0.04 -2.38
CA ALA A 9 4.36 -0.93 -1.68
C ALA A 9 4.59 -0.90 -0.17
N ASN A 10 5.84 -0.85 0.29
CA ASN A 10 6.14 -0.75 1.72
C ASN A 10 5.58 0.55 2.34
N ALA A 11 5.75 1.69 1.66
CA ALA A 11 5.22 2.96 2.14
C ALA A 11 3.68 2.95 2.26
N ILE A 12 2.97 2.30 1.33
CA ILE A 12 1.52 2.13 1.40
C ILE A 12 1.16 1.26 2.62
N VAL A 13 1.81 0.11 2.81
CA VAL A 13 1.55 -0.79 3.95
C VAL A 13 1.71 -0.07 5.29
N GLU A 14 2.71 0.81 5.41
CA GLU A 14 2.95 1.59 6.63
C GLU A 14 1.89 2.69 6.87
N ASN A 15 1.12 3.07 5.84
CA ASN A 15 0.10 4.13 5.92
C ASN A 15 -1.34 3.63 5.90
N ILE A 16 -1.59 2.35 5.62
CA ILE A 16 -2.92 1.77 5.70
C ILE A 16 -3.17 1.19 7.09
N GLU A 17 -4.22 1.68 7.75
CA GLU A 17 -4.65 1.18 9.06
C GLU A 17 -6.17 1.05 9.14
N GLY A 18 -6.65 0.03 9.85
CA GLY A 18 -8.08 -0.25 9.97
C GLY A 18 -8.62 -1.10 8.81
N ASN A 19 -9.94 -1.03 8.62
CA ASN A 19 -10.65 -1.95 7.72
C ASN A 19 -10.91 -1.35 6.33
N GLU A 20 -11.01 -0.04 6.19
CA GLU A 20 -11.19 0.61 4.90
C GLU A 20 -10.72 2.06 4.99
N GLY A 21 -10.24 2.61 3.87
CA GLY A 21 -9.82 3.99 3.83
C GLY A 21 -9.15 4.39 2.53
N THR A 22 -8.66 5.63 2.53
CA THR A 22 -7.82 6.19 1.46
C THR A 22 -6.43 6.46 2.00
N PHE A 23 -5.41 6.31 1.17
CA PHE A 23 -4.03 6.67 1.50
C PHE A 23 -3.48 7.65 0.47
N SER A 24 -2.52 8.45 0.92
CA SER A 24 -1.68 9.30 0.08
C SER A 24 -0.27 9.18 0.64
N VAL A 25 0.65 8.63 -0.15
CA VAL A 25 2.03 8.38 0.29
C VAL A 25 3.02 9.05 -0.64
N GLU A 26 4.08 9.59 -0.05
CA GLU A 26 5.15 10.27 -0.76
C GLU A 26 6.45 9.50 -0.55
N VAL A 27 7.09 9.06 -1.64
CA VAL A 27 8.37 8.33 -1.61
C VAL A 27 9.40 9.00 -2.49
N GLU A 28 10.62 9.19 -1.98
CA GLU A 28 11.73 9.70 -2.76
C GLU A 28 12.55 8.53 -3.33
N VAL A 29 12.66 8.46 -4.66
CA VAL A 29 13.40 7.42 -5.38
C VAL A 29 14.31 8.08 -6.41
N ASN A 30 15.62 7.97 -6.25
CA ASN A 30 16.63 8.54 -7.17
C ASN A 30 16.44 10.05 -7.46
N ASN A 31 16.23 10.88 -6.43
CA ASN A 31 15.94 12.33 -6.56
C ASN A 31 14.63 12.66 -7.29
N THR A 32 13.74 11.68 -7.45
CA THR A 32 12.37 11.87 -7.91
C THR A 32 11.42 11.66 -6.75
N LEU A 33 10.58 12.65 -6.46
CA LEU A 33 9.48 12.54 -5.51
C LEU A 33 8.31 11.85 -6.20
N VAL A 34 7.84 10.73 -5.67
CA VAL A 34 6.69 9.99 -6.21
C VAL A 34 5.56 10.06 -5.19
N VAL A 35 4.42 10.57 -5.62
CA VAL A 35 3.19 10.67 -4.83
C VAL A 35 2.22 9.62 -5.34
N VAL A 36 1.66 8.83 -4.42
CA VAL A 36 0.74 7.74 -4.76
C VAL A 36 -0.51 7.87 -3.92
N ASP A 37 -1.65 7.97 -4.60
CA ASP A 37 -2.96 8.08 -3.99
C ASP A 37 -3.79 6.85 -4.31
N GLY A 38 -4.56 6.40 -3.33
CA GLY A 38 -5.41 5.23 -3.52
C GLY A 38 -6.32 4.94 -2.35
N ARG A 39 -6.92 3.76 -2.40
CA ARG A 39 -7.83 3.24 -1.37
C ARG A 39 -7.56 1.78 -1.06
N PHE A 40 -7.97 1.37 0.13
CA PHE A 40 -7.81 0.01 0.60
C PHE A 40 -9.05 -0.47 1.34
N GLU A 41 -9.23 -1.78 1.34
CA GLU A 41 -10.24 -2.52 2.09
C GLU A 41 -9.56 -3.76 2.69
N ILE A 42 -9.58 -3.89 4.00
CA ILE A 42 -9.06 -4.99 4.81
C ILE A 42 -10.22 -5.53 5.63
N ASP A 43 -10.56 -6.80 5.41
CA ASP A 43 -11.58 -7.50 6.17
C ASP A 43 -10.95 -8.66 6.96
N GLY A 44 -11.56 -8.98 8.08
CA GLY A 44 -11.06 -10.00 8.98
C GLY A 44 -11.95 -10.16 10.20
N TYR A 45 -11.53 -11.05 11.10
CA TYR A 45 -12.24 -11.27 12.35
C TYR A 45 -11.24 -11.52 13.48
N CYS A 46 -11.61 -11.14 14.70
CA CYS A 46 -10.89 -11.61 15.89
C CYS A 46 -11.31 -13.05 16.18
N GLU A 47 -10.33 -13.94 16.33
CA GLU A 47 -10.60 -15.30 16.80
C GLU A 47 -11.32 -15.25 18.16
N ASP A 48 -12.39 -16.03 18.29
CA ASP A 48 -13.14 -16.17 19.54
C ASP A 48 -12.28 -16.84 20.61
N ASP A 49 -12.01 -16.13 21.71
CA ASP A 49 -11.11 -16.55 22.79
C ASP A 49 -11.77 -17.47 23.83
N TYR A 50 -13.02 -17.91 23.64
CA TYR A 50 -13.81 -18.57 24.68
C TYR A 50 -13.43 -20.04 24.97
N PHE A 51 -12.63 -20.71 24.13
CA PHE A 51 -12.18 -22.12 24.33
C PHE A 51 -10.83 -22.44 23.65
N ASN A 52 -9.76 -21.69 23.96
CA ASN A 52 -8.40 -21.78 23.37
C ASN A 52 -8.15 -20.94 22.10
N GLY A 53 -9.03 -20.00 21.74
CA GLY A 53 -8.69 -19.02 20.72
C GLY A 53 -7.59 -18.08 21.19
N THR A 54 -6.80 -17.56 20.25
CA THR A 54 -5.70 -16.66 20.58
C THR A 54 -6.17 -15.22 20.85
N GLY A 55 -7.41 -14.90 20.48
CA GLY A 55 -7.90 -13.53 20.40
C GLY A 55 -7.25 -12.73 19.26
N ALA A 56 -6.45 -13.38 18.40
CA ALA A 56 -5.75 -12.71 17.32
C ALA A 56 -6.71 -12.28 16.22
N TRP A 57 -6.36 -11.16 15.58
CA TRP A 57 -6.97 -10.76 14.32
C TRP A 57 -6.52 -11.72 13.20
N VAL A 58 -7.48 -12.20 12.42
CA VAL A 58 -7.25 -12.99 11.22
C VAL A 58 -7.77 -12.20 10.04
N THR A 59 -6.85 -11.74 9.19
CA THR A 59 -7.18 -11.09 7.93
C THR A 59 -7.72 -12.13 6.94
N THR A 60 -8.92 -11.90 6.42
CA THR A 60 -9.58 -12.79 5.44
C THR A 60 -9.48 -12.25 4.02
N TYR A 61 -9.36 -10.92 3.89
CA TYR A 61 -9.36 -10.24 2.63
C TYR A 61 -8.59 -8.93 2.73
N VAL A 62 -7.77 -8.65 1.74
CA VAL A 62 -7.15 -7.35 1.53
C VAL A 62 -7.30 -7.01 0.07
N SER A 63 -7.74 -5.78 -0.23
CA SER A 63 -7.75 -5.24 -1.58
C SER A 63 -7.26 -3.81 -1.58
N VAL A 64 -6.39 -3.51 -2.52
CA VAL A 64 -5.74 -2.20 -2.66
C VAL A 64 -5.92 -1.71 -4.08
N TYR A 65 -6.31 -0.45 -4.21
CA TYR A 65 -6.49 0.20 -5.50
C TYR A 65 -5.70 1.50 -5.53
N ILE A 66 -4.83 1.65 -6.53
CA ILE A 66 -4.13 2.91 -6.77
C ILE A 66 -5.00 3.75 -7.70
N ASP A 67 -5.41 4.92 -7.24
CA ASP A 67 -6.21 5.87 -8.02
C ASP A 67 -5.31 6.78 -8.88
N GLY A 68 -4.07 7.06 -8.44
CA GLY A 68 -3.12 7.88 -9.18
C GLY A 68 -1.68 7.71 -8.71
N ILE A 69 -0.75 7.94 -9.63
CA ILE A 69 0.68 8.09 -9.34
C ILE A 69 1.19 9.33 -10.07
N GLU A 70 1.83 10.22 -9.32
CA GLU A 70 2.46 11.42 -9.82
C GLU A 70 3.93 11.39 -9.42
N ALA A 71 4.82 11.89 -10.26
CA ALA A 71 6.23 11.93 -9.95
C ALA A 71 6.85 13.26 -10.39
N TYR A 72 7.75 13.78 -9.56
CA TYR A 72 8.34 15.10 -9.73
C TYR A 72 9.87 15.03 -9.60
N ASP A 73 10.60 15.68 -10.51
CA ASP A 73 12.05 15.82 -10.42
C ASP A 73 12.49 16.85 -9.36
N GLU A 74 13.80 17.04 -9.19
CA GLU A 74 14.38 18.00 -8.23
C GLU A 74 13.98 19.47 -8.48
N ASP A 75 13.57 19.78 -9.71
CA ASP A 75 13.12 21.10 -10.13
C ASP A 75 11.59 21.26 -9.99
N GLY A 76 10.88 20.20 -9.59
CA GLY A 76 9.43 20.15 -9.43
C GLY A 76 8.66 19.95 -10.74
N ASN A 77 9.32 19.48 -11.80
CA ASN A 77 8.63 19.13 -13.04
C ASN A 77 8.07 17.71 -12.95
N GLU A 78 6.85 17.52 -13.46
CA GLU A 78 6.26 16.20 -13.60
C GLU A 78 7.10 15.33 -14.55
N VAL A 79 7.47 14.14 -14.08
CA VAL A 79 8.22 13.14 -14.82
C VAL A 79 7.47 11.80 -14.82
N ASP A 80 7.69 11.01 -15.87
CA ASP A 80 7.11 9.67 -15.94
C ASP A 80 7.98 8.68 -15.15
N VAL A 81 7.34 7.87 -14.31
CA VAL A 81 8.00 6.80 -13.56
C VAL A 81 7.56 5.44 -14.08
N ASP A 82 8.54 4.62 -14.43
CA ASP A 82 8.35 3.26 -14.93
C ASP A 82 7.97 2.31 -13.77
N CYS A 83 6.74 2.43 -13.28
CA CYS A 83 6.15 1.63 -12.21
C CYS A 83 5.06 0.70 -12.76
N ASP A 84 4.75 -0.37 -12.04
CA ASP A 84 3.68 -1.31 -12.41
C ASP A 84 2.65 -1.33 -11.27
N LEU A 85 1.54 -0.63 -11.47
CA LEU A 85 0.50 -0.42 -10.46
C LEU A 85 -0.06 -1.75 -9.97
N THR A 86 -0.31 -2.68 -10.88
CA THR A 86 -0.85 -4.01 -10.53
C THR A 86 0.16 -4.85 -9.73
N GLU A 87 1.46 -4.78 -10.02
CA GLU A 87 2.46 -5.40 -9.15
C GLU A 87 2.52 -4.75 -7.75
N ILE A 88 2.35 -3.43 -7.65
CA ILE A 88 2.35 -2.70 -6.38
C ILE A 88 1.14 -3.11 -5.54
N GLU A 89 -0.07 -2.99 -6.07
CA GLU A 89 -1.33 -3.36 -5.40
C GLU A 89 -1.26 -4.76 -4.79
N ARG A 90 -0.89 -5.76 -5.61
CA ARG A 90 -0.78 -7.16 -5.18
C ARG A 90 0.28 -7.38 -4.11
N SER A 91 1.30 -6.53 -4.06
CA SER A 91 2.36 -6.64 -3.07
C SER A 91 1.95 -6.02 -1.76
N VAL A 92 1.22 -4.89 -1.78
CA VAL A 92 0.57 -4.33 -0.59
C VAL A 92 -0.42 -5.34 -0.01
N GLU A 93 -1.29 -5.92 -0.85
CA GLU A 93 -2.26 -6.94 -0.44
C GLU A 93 -1.60 -8.13 0.25
N ARG A 94 -0.43 -8.56 -0.25
CA ARG A 94 0.32 -9.68 0.33
C ARG A 94 1.02 -9.35 1.64
N LEU A 95 1.44 -8.10 1.81
CA LEU A 95 2.15 -7.63 3.00
C LEU A 95 1.19 -7.28 4.14
N ALA A 96 -0.02 -6.84 3.81
CA ALA A 96 -1.06 -6.49 4.77
C ALA A 96 -1.98 -7.67 5.19
N ALA A 97 -1.90 -8.81 4.48
CA ALA A 97 -2.59 -10.05 4.82
C ALA A 97 -1.86 -10.86 5.90
#